data_AF-A0A8H5G9T8-F1
#
_entry.id   AF-A0A8H5G9T8-F1
#
_cell.length_a   1.000
_cell.length_b   1.000
_cell.length_c   1.000
_cell.angle_alpha   90.00
_cell.angle_beta   90.00
_cell.angle_gamma   90.00
#
_symmetry.space_group_name_H-M   'P 1'
#
loop_
_entity.id
_entity.type
_entity.pdbx_description
1 polymer ?
#
loop_
_entity_poly.entity_id
_entity_poly.type
_entity_poly.pdbx_seq_one_letter_code
_entity_poly.pdbx_strand_id
1 'polypeptide(L)'
;MHIPNNYDTSTVISWDWAQQFRECVTVILEVLGQLFTGFPGSLTGVLGFLFYWIHKALTQPSEWTVSVFYATVELVHTHIYWAHLIAWSIFFGPIVVLVPFLLVHEILIFFAYNFTYILHGITSHSLPDQYEDLRLSLLDTRESLFSFVDRSSNVFNKWTADHMPLMVFRLTAGALGSILLYAIWMGW
;
A
#
# COMPACT_ATOMS: atom_id res chain seq x y z
N MET A 1 -49.84 42.21 20.24
CA MET A 1 -48.40 41.91 20.33
C MET A 1 -48.24 40.46 19.89
N HIS A 2 -47.98 40.25 18.60
CA HIS A 2 -48.01 38.94 17.95
C HIS A 2 -46.58 38.44 17.83
N ILE A 3 -46.26 37.31 18.46
CA ILE A 3 -44.98 36.62 18.29
C ILE A 3 -45.17 35.65 17.12
N PRO A 4 -44.51 35.83 15.97
CA PRO A 4 -44.53 34.83 14.92
C PRO A 4 -43.53 33.72 15.28
N ASN A 5 -44.07 32.59 15.74
CA ASN A 5 -43.37 31.31 15.71
C ASN A 5 -43.58 30.72 14.31
N ASN A 6 -42.53 30.73 13.48
CA ASN A 6 -42.38 29.74 12.41
C ASN A 6 -40.94 29.80 11.87
N TYR A 7 -40.02 29.21 12.62
CA TYR A 7 -38.81 28.65 12.00
C TYR A 7 -39.14 27.21 11.65
N ASP A 8 -39.69 27.02 10.45
CA ASP A 8 -39.76 25.73 9.80
C ASP A 8 -38.33 25.37 9.36
N THR A 9 -37.52 24.90 10.32
CA THR A 9 -36.18 24.33 10.08
C THR A 9 -36.28 22.85 9.71
N SER A 10 -37.46 22.38 9.32
CA SER A 10 -37.66 21.02 8.87
C SER A 10 -37.46 20.96 7.34
N THR A 11 -36.54 20.10 6.91
CA THR A 11 -36.48 19.51 5.55
C THR A 11 -35.75 20.24 4.42
N VAL A 12 -34.63 20.93 4.70
CA VAL A 12 -33.54 21.06 3.71
C VAL A 12 -32.28 20.33 4.20
N ILE A 13 -32.48 19.12 4.74
CA ILE A 13 -31.38 18.17 4.89
C ILE A 13 -31.21 17.50 3.53
N SER A 14 -30.44 18.21 2.72
CA SER A 14 -29.83 17.90 1.44
C SER A 14 -29.92 16.44 0.96
N TRP A 15 -30.64 16.20 -0.13
CA TRP A 15 -30.47 15.01 -0.98
C TRP A 15 -29.04 14.86 -1.56
N ASP A 16 -28.22 15.90 -1.39
CA ASP A 16 -26.83 16.02 -1.84
C ASP A 16 -25.89 14.98 -1.20
N TRP A 17 -26.12 14.58 0.06
CA TRP A 17 -25.25 13.60 0.72
C TRP A 17 -25.44 12.18 0.17
N ALA A 18 -26.68 11.80 -0.17
CA ALA A 18 -26.97 10.49 -0.72
C ALA A 18 -26.38 10.34 -2.14
N GLN A 19 -26.34 11.44 -2.88
CA GLN A 19 -25.67 11.51 -4.18
C GLN A 19 -24.14 11.42 -4.02
N GLN A 20 -23.54 12.22 -3.13
CA GLN A 20 -22.10 12.16 -2.84
C GLN A 20 -21.66 10.77 -2.36
N PHE A 21 -22.46 10.12 -1.52
CA PHE A 21 -22.19 8.77 -1.06
C PHE A 21 -22.22 7.76 -2.20
N ARG A 22 -23.24 7.83 -3.07
CA ARG A 22 -23.35 6.96 -4.24
C ARG A 22 -22.15 7.16 -5.18
N GLU A 23 -21.74 8.40 -5.42
CA GLU A 23 -20.56 8.72 -6.24
C GLU A 23 -19.29 8.12 -5.61
N CYS A 24 -19.08 8.29 -4.30
CA CYS A 24 -17.93 7.72 -3.58
C CYS A 24 -17.89 6.19 -3.67
N VAL A 25 -19.01 5.50 -3.42
CA VAL A 25 -19.09 4.03 -3.53
C VAL A 25 -18.83 3.57 -4.96
N THR A 26 -19.33 4.30 -5.96
CA THR A 26 -19.14 3.95 -7.36
C THR A 26 -17.66 4.08 -7.75
N VAL A 27 -16.98 5.15 -7.31
CA VAL A 27 -15.54 5.32 -7.51
C VAL A 27 -14.74 4.22 -6.80
N ILE A 28 -15.08 3.88 -5.56
CA ILE A 28 -14.40 2.80 -4.82
C ILE A 28 -14.58 1.46 -5.53
N LEU A 29 -15.81 1.11 -5.94
CA LEU A 29 -16.09 -0.13 -6.65
C LEU A 29 -15.44 -0.19 -8.02
N GLU A 30 -15.34 0.94 -8.72
CA GLU A 30 -14.64 1.03 -9.99
C GLU A 30 -13.13 0.84 -9.81
N VAL A 31 -12.52 1.51 -8.82
CA VAL A 31 -11.10 1.34 -8.48
C VAL A 31 -10.82 -0.12 -8.08
N LEU A 32 -11.65 -0.70 -7.21
CA LEU A 32 -11.54 -2.11 -6.82
C LEU A 32 -11.73 -3.03 -8.03
N GLY A 33 -12.71 -2.76 -8.89
CA GLY A 33 -12.96 -3.49 -10.13
C GLY A 33 -11.74 -3.48 -11.05
N GLN A 34 -11.16 -2.31 -11.31
CA GLN A 34 -9.94 -2.14 -12.10
C GLN A 34 -8.75 -2.89 -11.47
N LEU A 35 -8.63 -2.83 -10.14
CA LEU A 35 -7.62 -3.58 -9.39
C LEU A 35 -7.79 -5.09 -9.62
N PHE A 36 -9.00 -5.63 -9.41
CA PHE A 36 -9.27 -7.05 -9.52
C PHE A 36 -9.24 -7.59 -10.96
N THR A 37 -9.62 -6.80 -11.97
CA THR A 37 -9.56 -7.24 -13.38
C THR A 37 -8.15 -7.11 -13.96
N GLY A 38 -7.38 -6.11 -13.53
CA GLY A 38 -6.00 -5.92 -13.97
C GLY A 38 -5.01 -6.87 -13.28
N PHE A 39 -5.30 -7.27 -12.04
CA PHE A 39 -4.37 -8.03 -11.21
C PHE A 39 -4.00 -9.41 -11.76
N PRO A 40 -4.93 -10.26 -12.25
CA PRO A 40 -4.57 -11.59 -12.77
C PRO A 40 -3.68 -11.51 -14.01
N GLY A 41 -3.98 -10.59 -14.93
CA GLY A 41 -3.18 -10.37 -16.14
C GLY A 41 -1.80 -9.77 -15.83
N SER A 42 -1.74 -8.85 -14.86
CA SER A 42 -0.47 -8.33 -14.35
C SER A 42 0.35 -9.42 -13.65
N LEU A 43 -0.29 -10.29 -12.88
CA LEU A 43 0.39 -11.35 -12.13
C LEU A 43 0.98 -12.40 -13.08
N THR A 44 0.24 -12.84 -14.11
CA THR A 44 0.77 -13.77 -15.11
C THR A 44 1.92 -13.14 -15.90
N GLY A 45 1.83 -11.84 -16.23
CA GLY A 45 2.92 -11.09 -16.84
C GLY A 45 4.17 -11.02 -15.96
N VAL A 46 4.01 -10.68 -14.68
CA VAL A 46 5.12 -10.62 -13.71
C VAL A 46 5.74 -11.99 -13.49
N LEU A 47 4.93 -13.04 -13.33
CA LEU A 47 5.43 -14.41 -13.16
C LEU A 47 6.15 -14.91 -14.41
N GLY A 48 5.61 -14.63 -15.60
CA GLY A 48 6.25 -14.97 -16.87
C GLY A 48 7.59 -14.26 -17.04
N PHE A 49 7.64 -12.97 -16.70
CA PHE A 49 8.89 -12.19 -16.68
C PHE A 49 9.91 -12.78 -15.71
N LEU A 50 9.52 -13.07 -14.46
CA LEU A 50 10.40 -13.68 -13.47
C LEU A 50 10.92 -15.05 -13.92
N PHE A 51 10.04 -15.89 -14.47
CA PHE A 51 10.41 -17.22 -14.95
C PHE A 51 11.41 -17.12 -16.12
N TYR A 52 11.20 -16.18 -17.04
CA TYR A 52 12.15 -15.91 -18.13
C TYR A 52 13.55 -15.56 -17.59
N TRP A 53 13.63 -14.65 -16.61
CA TRP A 53 14.90 -14.26 -16.01
C TRP A 53 15.58 -15.38 -15.23
N ILE A 54 14.81 -16.18 -14.49
CA ILE A 54 15.33 -17.35 -13.75
C ILE A 54 15.85 -18.40 -14.75
N HIS A 55 15.07 -18.72 -15.78
CA HIS A 55 15.48 -19.66 -16.82
C HIS A 55 16.76 -19.18 -17.52
N LYS A 56 16.85 -17.90 -17.87
CA LYS A 56 18.05 -17.31 -18.47
C LYS A 56 19.26 -17.35 -17.53
N ALA A 57 19.07 -17.11 -16.23
CA ALA A 57 20.13 -17.23 -15.23
C ALA A 57 20.71 -18.65 -15.16
N LEU A 58 19.84 -19.67 -15.25
CA LEU A 58 20.23 -21.07 -15.16
C LEU A 58 20.86 -21.61 -16.45
N THR A 59 20.42 -21.12 -17.62
CA THR A 59 20.87 -21.65 -18.92
C THR A 59 22.03 -20.86 -19.53
N GLN A 60 22.09 -19.55 -19.31
CA GLN A 60 23.03 -18.63 -19.94
C GLN A 60 23.52 -17.54 -18.95
N PRO A 61 24.30 -17.91 -17.92
CA PRO A 61 24.63 -17.02 -16.81
C PRO A 61 25.43 -15.76 -17.21
N SER A 62 26.31 -15.88 -18.21
CA SER A 62 27.08 -14.74 -18.74
C SER A 62 26.18 -13.71 -19.43
N GLU A 63 25.31 -14.15 -20.34
CA GLU A 63 24.35 -13.29 -21.03
C GLU A 63 23.31 -12.71 -20.06
N TRP A 64 22.88 -13.52 -19.09
CA TRP A 64 22.00 -13.06 -18.02
C TRP A 64 22.62 -11.90 -17.25
N THR A 65 23.88 -12.02 -16.82
CA THR A 65 24.57 -10.98 -16.04
C THR A 65 24.65 -9.67 -16.81
N VAL A 66 25.02 -9.72 -18.09
CA VAL A 66 25.08 -8.54 -18.98
C VAL A 66 23.68 -7.94 -19.18
N SER A 67 22.66 -8.78 -19.38
CA SER A 67 21.27 -8.32 -19.56
C SER A 67 20.73 -7.65 -18.30
N VAL A 68 20.99 -8.22 -17.12
CA VAL A 68 20.59 -7.64 -15.83
C VAL A 68 21.28 -6.30 -15.63
N PHE A 69 22.56 -6.20 -15.97
CA PHE A 69 23.30 -4.94 -15.87
C PHE A 69 22.64 -3.84 -16.73
N TYR A 70 22.39 -4.10 -18.01
CA TYR A 70 21.73 -3.12 -18.89
C TYR A 70 20.32 -2.76 -18.42
N ALA A 71 19.51 -3.74 -18.03
CA ALA A 71 18.16 -3.51 -17.52
C ALA A 71 18.19 -2.68 -16.21
N THR A 72 19.18 -2.91 -15.34
CA THR A 72 19.33 -2.13 -14.10
C THR A 72 19.72 -0.70 -14.39
N VAL A 73 20.64 -0.47 -15.32
CA VAL A 73 21.06 0.88 -15.76
C VAL A 73 19.86 1.62 -16.36
N GLU A 74 19.12 0.98 -17.26
CA GLU A 74 17.91 1.54 -17.88
C GLU A 74 16.83 1.88 -16.84
N LEU A 75 16.59 0.98 -15.87
CA LEU A 75 15.64 1.21 -14.77
C LEU A 75 16.06 2.41 -13.92
N VAL A 76 17.34 2.50 -13.56
CA VAL A 76 17.86 3.63 -12.78
C VAL A 76 17.64 4.92 -13.56
N HIS A 77 18.04 5.00 -14.83
CA HIS A 77 17.88 6.20 -15.66
C HIS A 77 16.45 6.62 -15.94
N THR A 78 15.55 5.68 -16.19
CA THR A 78 14.17 5.98 -16.58
C THR A 78 13.28 6.20 -15.36
N HIS A 79 13.60 5.52 -14.26
CA HIS A 79 12.70 5.27 -13.15
C HIS A 79 13.43 5.30 -11.80
N ILE A 80 14.17 6.37 -11.52
CA ILE A 80 15.02 6.47 -10.32
C ILE A 80 14.28 6.17 -9.01
N TYR A 81 13.04 6.67 -8.88
CA TYR A 81 12.23 6.47 -7.68
C TYR A 81 11.92 4.99 -7.45
N TRP A 82 11.62 4.25 -8.53
CA TRP A 82 11.38 2.80 -8.45
C TRP A 82 12.66 2.05 -8.10
N ALA A 83 13.80 2.40 -8.72
CA ALA A 83 15.09 1.82 -8.38
C ALA A 83 15.46 2.07 -6.91
N HIS A 84 15.20 3.28 -6.40
CA HIS A 84 15.41 3.64 -5.00
C HIS A 84 14.52 2.81 -4.07
N LEU A 85 13.22 2.69 -4.35
CA LEU A 85 12.30 1.85 -3.56
C LEU A 85 12.71 0.38 -3.54
N ILE A 86 13.16 -0.17 -4.68
CA ILE A 86 13.65 -1.54 -4.77
C ILE A 86 14.92 -1.71 -3.91
N ALA A 87 15.90 -0.81 -4.04
CA ALA A 87 17.12 -0.88 -3.24
C ALA A 87 16.84 -0.81 -1.72
N TRP A 88 15.93 0.08 -1.31
CA TRP A 88 15.53 0.20 0.10
C TRP A 88 14.72 -0.99 0.59
N SER A 89 13.84 -1.57 -0.24
CA SER A 89 13.11 -2.78 0.13
C SER A 89 14.02 -4.01 0.30
N ILE A 90 15.10 -4.12 -0.48
CA ILE A 90 16.13 -5.14 -0.26
C ILE A 90 16.88 -4.88 1.05
N PHE A 91 17.21 -3.62 1.37
CA PHE A 91 18.00 -3.28 2.54
C PHE A 91 17.20 -3.36 3.86
N PHE A 92 15.99 -2.83 3.91
CA PHE A 92 15.13 -2.87 5.11
C PHE A 92 14.29 -4.14 5.18
N GLY A 93 14.10 -4.83 4.07
CA GLY A 93 13.24 -6.01 3.99
C GLY A 93 11.74 -5.63 4.01
N PRO A 94 10.89 -6.52 4.56
CA PRO A 94 9.45 -6.35 4.59
C PRO A 94 8.95 -5.07 5.29
N ILE A 95 9.78 -4.45 6.14
CA ILE A 95 9.43 -3.25 6.91
C ILE A 95 9.09 -2.06 5.99
N VAL A 96 9.72 -1.95 4.82
CA VAL A 96 9.44 -0.85 3.86
C VAL A 96 8.00 -0.89 3.37
N VAL A 97 7.38 -2.06 3.31
CA VAL A 97 5.98 -2.22 2.91
C VAL A 97 5.03 -1.88 4.06
N LEU A 98 5.46 -2.02 5.32
CA LEU A 98 4.61 -1.75 6.48
C LEU A 98 4.17 -0.28 6.54
N VAL A 99 5.08 0.67 6.27
CA VAL A 99 4.77 2.11 6.36
C VAL A 99 3.62 2.54 5.44
N PRO A 100 3.66 2.26 4.11
CA PRO A 100 2.54 2.62 3.25
C PRO A 100 1.27 1.83 3.60
N PHE A 101 1.38 0.57 4.04
CA PHE A 101 0.20 -0.19 4.47
C PHE A 101 -0.45 0.38 5.73
N LEU A 102 0.34 0.84 6.71
CA LEU A 102 -0.19 1.52 7.90
C LEU A 102 -0.88 2.83 7.49
N LEU A 103 -0.31 3.58 6.57
CA LEU A 103 -0.92 4.81 6.08
C LEU A 103 -2.25 4.53 5.35
N VAL A 104 -2.30 3.52 4.48
CA VAL A 104 -3.55 3.07 3.83
C VAL A 104 -4.56 2.60 4.88
N HIS A 105 -4.11 1.84 5.89
CA HIS A 105 -4.96 1.39 6.98
C HIS A 105 -5.59 2.57 7.72
N GLU A 106 -4.81 3.57 8.14
CA GLU A 106 -5.31 4.79 8.79
C GLU A 106 -6.30 5.57 7.91
N ILE A 107 -6.03 5.66 6.61
CA ILE A 107 -6.98 6.27 5.64
C ILE A 107 -8.29 5.49 5.60
N LEU A 108 -8.24 4.15 5.61
CA LEU A 108 -9.45 3.32 5.65
C LEU A 108 -10.22 3.50 6.96
N ILE A 109 -9.54 3.62 8.11
CA ILE A 109 -10.19 3.94 9.39
C ILE A 109 -10.92 5.27 9.25
N PHE A 110 -10.27 6.29 8.70
CA PHE A 110 -10.87 7.60 8.52
C PHE A 110 -12.11 7.54 7.63
N PHE A 111 -12.07 6.82 6.51
CA PHE A 111 -13.24 6.63 5.66
C PHE A 111 -14.36 5.87 6.37
N ALA A 112 -14.05 4.77 7.05
CA ALA A 112 -15.04 3.98 7.77
C ALA A 112 -15.69 4.79 8.90
N TYR A 113 -14.92 5.62 9.61
CA TYR A 113 -15.43 6.51 10.63
C TYR A 113 -16.43 7.53 10.07
N ASN A 114 -16.05 8.24 9.01
CA ASN A 114 -16.93 9.22 8.37
C ASN A 114 -18.18 8.54 7.80
N PHE A 115 -18.03 7.32 7.30
CA PHE A 115 -19.14 6.55 6.78
C PHE A 115 -20.14 6.14 7.86
N THR A 116 -19.66 5.62 9.01
CA THR A 116 -20.50 5.33 10.18
C THR A 116 -21.22 6.59 10.67
N TYR A 117 -20.52 7.73 10.70
CA TYR A 117 -21.12 9.00 11.06
C TYR A 117 -22.23 9.42 10.09
N ILE A 118 -22.10 9.17 8.79
CA ILE A 118 -23.17 9.48 7.82
C ILE A 118 -24.37 8.54 8.01
N LEU A 119 -24.12 7.26 8.31
CA LEU A 119 -25.17 6.23 8.41
C LEU A 119 -25.85 6.10 9.78
N HIS A 120 -25.40 6.85 10.80
CA HIS A 120 -25.87 6.68 12.18
C HIS A 120 -27.40 6.79 12.37
N GLY A 121 -28.12 7.45 11.46
CA GLY A 121 -29.58 7.56 11.50
C GLY A 121 -30.33 6.33 10.95
N ILE A 122 -29.63 5.38 10.34
CA ILE A 122 -30.22 4.17 9.73
C ILE A 122 -30.15 2.98 10.70
N THR A 123 -29.14 2.95 11.55
CA THR A 123 -28.88 1.86 12.50
C THR A 123 -29.46 2.21 13.88
N SER A 124 -30.00 1.21 14.58
CA SER A 124 -30.60 1.39 15.91
C SER A 124 -29.59 1.50 17.06
N HIS A 125 -28.30 1.29 16.77
CA HIS A 125 -27.22 1.32 17.76
C HIS A 125 -26.76 2.76 18.01
N SER A 126 -26.27 3.05 19.22
CA SER A 126 -25.69 4.35 19.49
C SER A 126 -24.40 4.54 18.67
N LEU A 127 -24.13 5.78 18.23
CA LEU A 127 -22.91 6.11 17.47
C LEU A 127 -21.61 5.73 18.22
N PRO A 128 -21.51 5.90 19.55
CA PRO A 128 -20.38 5.40 20.33
C PRO A 128 -20.15 3.89 20.22
N ASP A 129 -21.22 3.08 20.25
CA ASP A 129 -21.10 1.62 20.18
C ASP A 129 -20.58 1.18 18.79
N GLN A 130 -21.13 1.78 17.72
CA GLN A 130 -20.70 1.51 16.35
C GLN A 130 -19.24 1.91 16.11
N TYR A 131 -18.79 2.98 16.77
CA TYR A 131 -17.40 3.40 16.71
C TYR A 131 -16.47 2.42 17.42
N GLU A 132 -16.84 1.96 18.61
CA GLU A 132 -16.00 1.04 19.38
C GLU A 132 -15.88 -0.31 18.68
N ASP A 133 -16.96 -0.83 18.09
CA ASP A 133 -16.92 -2.07 17.28
C ASP A 133 -16.00 -1.95 16.07
N LEU A 134 -16.09 -0.84 15.33
CA LEU A 134 -15.21 -0.56 14.19
C LEU A 134 -13.74 -0.47 14.64
N ARG A 135 -13.49 0.23 15.74
CA ARG A 135 -12.15 0.38 16.32
C ARG A 135 -11.57 -0.95 16.76
N LEU A 136 -12.35 -1.80 17.43
CA LEU A 136 -11.93 -3.13 17.88
C LEU A 136 -11.57 -4.03 16.70
N SER A 137 -12.40 -4.04 15.64
CA SER A 137 -12.12 -4.81 14.42
C SER A 137 -10.82 -4.36 13.71
N LEU A 138 -10.58 -3.05 13.67
CA LEU A 138 -9.38 -2.48 13.05
C LEU A 138 -8.13 -2.69 13.91
N LEU A 139 -8.25 -2.72 15.24
CA LEU A 139 -7.14 -3.05 16.14
C LEU A 139 -6.62 -4.47 15.88
N ASP A 140 -7.51 -5.45 15.74
CA ASP A 140 -7.13 -6.83 15.45
C ASP A 140 -6.45 -6.96 14.08
N THR A 141 -6.98 -6.27 13.06
CA THR A 141 -6.39 -6.24 11.72
C THR A 141 -4.98 -5.62 11.75
N ARG A 142 -4.83 -4.50 12.46
CA ARG A 142 -3.55 -3.83 12.66
C ARG A 142 -2.55 -4.74 13.38
N GLU A 143 -2.95 -5.39 14.46
CA GLU A 143 -2.09 -6.30 15.22
C GLU A 143 -1.63 -7.49 14.37
N SER A 144 -2.54 -8.08 13.58
CA SER A 144 -2.23 -9.13 12.62
C SER A 144 -1.20 -8.68 11.58
N LEU A 145 -1.35 -7.47 11.02
CA LEU A 145 -0.37 -6.89 10.08
C LEU A 145 1.01 -6.70 10.73
N PHE A 146 1.06 -6.15 11.95
CA PHE A 146 2.31 -5.99 12.68
C PHE A 146 2.97 -7.36 12.98
N SER A 147 2.19 -8.34 13.41
CA SER A 147 2.67 -9.70 13.67
C SER A 147 3.22 -10.37 12.40
N PHE A 148 2.53 -10.20 11.27
CA PHE A 148 2.99 -10.71 9.98
C PHE A 148 4.32 -10.07 9.55
N VAL A 149 4.45 -8.75 9.68
CA VAL A 149 5.68 -8.04 9.33
C VAL A 149 6.82 -8.38 10.28
N ASP A 150 6.56 -8.49 11.58
CA ASP A 150 7.57 -8.89 12.56
C ASP A 150 8.08 -10.30 12.28
N ARG A 151 7.17 -11.26 12.05
CA ARG A 151 7.53 -12.63 11.65
C ARG A 151 8.34 -12.65 10.35
N SER A 152 7.90 -11.91 9.33
CA SER A 152 8.59 -11.85 8.03
C SER A 152 9.97 -11.20 8.15
N SER A 153 10.09 -10.16 8.98
CA SER A 153 11.35 -9.47 9.26
C SER A 153 12.31 -10.36 10.03
N ASN A 154 11.82 -11.14 11.00
CA ASN A 154 12.61 -12.11 11.74
C ASN A 154 13.13 -13.23 10.84
N VAL A 155 12.29 -13.75 9.93
CA VAL A 155 12.71 -14.74 8.93
C VAL A 155 13.75 -14.14 7.98
N PHE A 156 13.50 -12.94 7.45
CA PHE A 156 14.42 -12.25 6.54
C PHE A 156 15.79 -11.98 7.20
N ASN A 157 15.78 -11.47 8.44
CA ASN A 157 17.00 -11.19 9.20
C ASN A 157 17.77 -12.47 9.51
N LYS A 158 17.08 -13.53 9.96
CA LYS A 158 17.70 -14.83 10.19
C LYS A 158 18.35 -15.37 8.93
N TRP A 159 17.64 -15.34 7.80
CA TRP A 159 18.16 -15.87 6.54
C TRP A 159 19.38 -15.09 6.04
N THR A 160 19.37 -13.77 6.21
CA THR A 160 20.49 -12.88 5.90
C THR A 160 21.71 -13.15 6.80
N ALA A 161 21.48 -13.42 8.09
CA ALA A 161 22.53 -13.74 9.04
C ALA A 161 23.16 -15.11 8.78
N ASP A 162 22.35 -16.09 8.39
CA ASP A 162 22.79 -17.45 8.10
C ASP A 162 23.58 -17.55 6.77
N HIS A 163 23.34 -16.63 5.82
CA HIS A 163 23.96 -16.64 4.50
C HIS A 163 24.71 -15.33 4.21
N MET A 164 26.03 -15.34 4.41
CA MET A 164 26.91 -14.17 4.20
C MET A 164 26.73 -13.47 2.82
N PRO A 165 26.50 -14.17 1.69
CA PRO A 165 26.24 -13.51 0.41
C PRO A 165 24.97 -12.63 0.41
N LEU A 166 23.90 -13.04 1.11
CA LEU A 166 22.69 -12.24 1.26
C LEU A 166 22.95 -10.99 2.08
N MET A 167 23.81 -11.07 3.10
CA MET A 167 24.21 -9.91 3.90
C MET A 167 24.99 -8.90 3.06
N VAL A 168 25.93 -9.35 2.24
CA VAL A 168 26.67 -8.48 1.31
C VAL A 168 25.70 -7.82 0.33
N PHE A 169 24.78 -8.60 -0.28
CA PHE A 169 23.77 -8.07 -1.18
C PHE A 169 22.92 -6.99 -0.51
N ARG A 170 22.45 -7.25 0.71
CA ARG A 170 21.68 -6.30 1.52
C ARG A 170 22.44 -5.00 1.75
N LEU A 171 23.71 -5.08 2.18
CA LEU A 171 24.55 -3.90 2.41
C LEU A 171 24.81 -3.11 1.12
N THR A 172 25.05 -3.81 0.00
CA THR A 172 25.24 -3.15 -1.30
C THR A 172 23.96 -2.44 -1.77
N ALA A 173 22.79 -3.02 -1.52
CA ALA A 173 21.51 -2.37 -1.81
C ALA A 173 21.30 -1.13 -0.93
N GLY A 174 21.69 -1.17 0.35
CA GLY A 174 21.63 0.00 1.24
C GLY A 174 22.55 1.15 0.77
N ALA A 175 23.78 0.82 0.35
CA ALA A 175 24.71 1.78 -0.22
C ALA A 175 24.17 2.39 -1.53
N LEU A 176 23.71 1.54 -2.45
CA LEU A 176 23.12 1.98 -3.71
C LEU A 176 21.88 2.84 -3.49
N GLY A 177 20.97 2.43 -2.60
CA GLY A 177 19.78 3.17 -2.26
C GLY A 177 20.08 4.55 -1.66
N SER A 178 21.19 4.68 -0.93
CA SER A 178 21.67 5.97 -0.40
C SER A 178 22.26 6.86 -1.49
N ILE A 179 23.00 6.30 -2.43
CA ILE A 179 23.52 7.03 -3.61
C ILE A 179 22.35 7.53 -4.47
N LEU A 180 21.35 6.69 -4.72
CA LEU A 180 20.15 7.07 -5.46
C LEU A 180 19.37 8.17 -4.73
N LEU A 181 19.25 8.10 -3.40
CA LEU A 181 18.60 9.15 -2.61
C LEU A 181 19.32 10.49 -2.77
N TYR A 182 20.66 10.48 -2.72
CA TYR A 182 21.46 11.67 -2.95
C TYR A 182 21.27 12.21 -4.38
N ALA A 183 21.22 11.35 -5.39
CA ALA A 183 20.96 11.76 -6.77
C ALA A 183 19.58 12.41 -6.92
N ILE A 184 18.53 11.81 -6.35
CA ILE A 184 17.17 12.40 -6.31
C ILE A 184 17.21 13.78 -5.64
N TRP A 185 17.91 13.90 -4.50
CA TRP A 185 18.04 15.16 -3.78
C TRP A 185 18.73 16.26 -4.59
N MET A 186 19.71 15.89 -5.42
CA MET A 186 20.42 16.81 -6.30
C MET A 186 19.65 17.15 -7.60
N GLY A 187 18.42 16.65 -7.76
CA GLY A 187 17.53 16.98 -8.88
C GLY A 187 17.77 16.15 -10.14
N TRP A 188 18.21 14.90 -9.99
CA TRP A 188 18.27 13.95 -11.10
C TRP A 188 16.88 13.61 -11.66
#